data_AF-A0A7Y4QZ73-F1
#
_entry.id   AF-A0A7Y4QZ73-F1
#
_cell.length_a   1.000
_cell.length_b   1.000
_cell.length_c   1.000
_cell.angle_alpha   90.00
_cell.angle_beta   90.00
_cell.angle_gamma   90.00
#
_symmetry.space_group_name_H-M   'P 1'
#
loop_
_entity.id
_entity.type
_entity.pdbx_description
1 polymer ?
#
loop_
_entity_poly.entity_id
_entity_poly.type
_entity_poly.pdbx_seq_one_letter_code
_entity_poly.pdbx_strand_id
1 'polypeptide(L)'
;MEADKGISIGEDKWITWIDFDEKDNVNLLDVDAFPVFTFDFWDKLEIHCLAECCGIHAYSFWEEDIKIALGKTDKAELVKCLILAKEEVARRGETIIISGKLNNLMHKQVFIQLLEHIIVTIQSAEE
;
A
#
# COMPACT_ATOMS: atom_id res chain seq x y z
N MET A 1 -14.03 -22.20 -2.09
CA MET A 1 -13.03 -21.65 -3.02
C MET A 1 -12.60 -20.33 -2.39
N GLU A 2 -11.60 -20.36 -1.51
CA GLU A 2 -11.18 -19.21 -0.70
C GLU A 2 -10.23 -18.32 -1.50
N ALA A 3 -10.78 -17.56 -2.44
CA ALA A 3 -10.05 -16.46 -3.09
C ALA A 3 -10.57 -15.15 -2.50
N ASP A 4 -10.24 -14.91 -1.22
CA ASP A 4 -10.59 -13.65 -0.53
C ASP A 4 -9.56 -13.32 0.57
N LYS A 5 -8.27 -13.55 0.30
CA LYS A 5 -7.24 -13.63 1.36
C LYS A 5 -6.50 -12.32 1.64
N GLY A 6 -6.87 -11.21 1.01
CA GLY A 6 -6.19 -9.94 1.25
C GLY A 6 -5.15 -9.58 0.20
N ILE A 7 -4.10 -8.88 0.63
CA ILE A 7 -3.00 -8.46 -0.23
C ILE A 7 -1.86 -9.46 -0.09
N SER A 8 -1.44 -10.07 -1.20
CA SER A 8 -0.31 -11.01 -1.19
C SER A 8 1.02 -10.25 -1.04
N ILE A 9 1.83 -10.69 -0.08
CA ILE A 9 3.14 -10.08 0.24
C ILE A 9 4.30 -11.10 0.19
N GLY A 10 4.04 -12.29 -0.34
CA GLY A 10 4.98 -13.40 -0.51
C GLY A 10 4.25 -14.73 -0.78
N GLU A 11 5.00 -15.80 -0.99
CA GLU A 11 4.48 -17.13 -1.38
C GLU A 11 3.32 -17.62 -0.49
N ASP A 12 3.48 -17.50 0.84
CA ASP A 12 2.46 -17.91 1.84
C ASP A 12 2.09 -16.78 2.82
N LYS A 13 2.37 -15.51 2.47
CA LYS A 13 2.15 -14.35 3.36
C LYS A 13 1.11 -13.40 2.78
N TRP A 14 0.17 -12.98 3.61
CA TRP A 14 -0.95 -12.13 3.22
C TRP A 14 -1.27 -11.08 4.29
N ILE A 15 -1.62 -9.86 3.86
CA ILE A 15 -2.27 -8.86 4.70
C ILE A 15 -3.77 -9.08 4.57
N THR A 16 -4.42 -9.56 5.63
CA THR A 16 -5.85 -9.88 5.61
C THR A 16 -6.70 -8.62 5.42
N TRP A 17 -7.69 -8.70 4.52
CA TRP A 17 -8.69 -7.64 4.39
C TRP A 17 -9.48 -7.48 5.69
N ILE A 18 -9.76 -6.23 6.05
CA ILE A 18 -10.70 -5.90 7.12
C ILE A 18 -11.95 -5.36 6.42
N ASP A 19 -13.04 -6.12 6.53
CA ASP A 19 -14.33 -5.71 6.01
C ASP A 19 -14.82 -4.43 6.69
N PHE A 20 -15.58 -3.64 5.95
CA PHE A 20 -16.23 -2.43 6.43
C PHE A 20 -17.62 -2.32 5.80
N ASP A 21 -18.54 -1.67 6.51
CA ASP A 21 -19.91 -1.48 6.03
C ASP A 21 -19.93 -0.31 5.03
N GLU A 22 -20.84 -0.33 4.05
CA GLU A 22 -21.07 0.80 3.16
C GLU A 22 -21.43 2.08 3.92
N LYS A 23 -21.99 1.96 5.14
CA LYS A 23 -22.24 3.10 6.04
C LYS A 23 -20.96 3.75 6.59
N ASP A 24 -19.82 3.07 6.52
CA ASP A 24 -18.53 3.64 6.90
C ASP A 24 -17.95 4.55 5.80
N ASN A 25 -18.54 4.54 4.59
CA ASN A 25 -18.09 5.34 3.44
C ASN A 25 -18.50 6.82 3.48
N VAL A 26 -19.03 7.31 4.60
CA VAL A 26 -19.52 8.70 4.72
C VAL A 26 -18.37 9.69 4.96
N ASN A 27 -17.20 9.22 5.42
CA ASN A 27 -16.00 10.04 5.59
C ASN A 27 -14.74 9.26 5.20
N LEU A 28 -14.34 9.40 3.93
CA LEU A 28 -13.16 8.74 3.35
C LEU A 28 -11.93 9.62 3.46
N LEU A 29 -10.80 9.03 3.80
CA LEU A 29 -9.51 9.70 3.73
C LEU A 29 -8.89 9.47 2.35
N ASP A 30 -8.81 10.51 1.54
CA ASP A 30 -8.03 10.48 0.30
C ASP A 30 -6.54 10.56 0.63
N VAL A 31 -5.83 9.45 0.39
CA VAL A 31 -4.40 9.34 0.70
C VAL A 31 -3.52 9.84 -0.45
N ASP A 32 -4.06 9.97 -1.67
CA ASP A 32 -3.32 10.50 -2.82
C ASP A 32 -3.12 12.02 -2.69
N ALA A 33 -3.97 12.69 -1.90
CA ALA A 33 -3.83 14.11 -1.57
C ALA A 33 -2.61 14.41 -0.68
N PHE A 34 -1.92 13.39 -0.15
CA PHE A 34 -0.75 13.62 0.66
C PHE A 34 0.46 14.02 -0.20
N PRO A 35 1.19 15.08 0.17
CA PRO A 35 2.31 15.61 -0.61
C PRO A 35 3.52 14.67 -0.69
N VAL A 36 3.47 13.52 -0.01
CA VAL A 36 4.59 12.60 0.22
C VAL A 36 4.44 11.28 -0.53
N PHE A 37 3.43 11.14 -1.39
CA PHE A 37 3.23 9.90 -2.13
C PHE A 37 4.27 9.75 -3.25
N THR A 38 5.11 8.73 -3.13
CA THR A 38 6.16 8.43 -4.11
C THR A 38 5.59 7.64 -5.29
N PHE A 39 4.76 8.28 -6.13
CA PHE A 39 4.07 7.59 -7.23
C PHE A 39 5.00 6.78 -8.13
N ASP A 40 6.19 7.29 -8.45
CA ASP A 40 7.22 6.56 -9.23
C ASP A 40 7.61 5.21 -8.63
N PHE A 41 7.57 5.05 -7.30
CA PHE A 41 7.83 3.77 -6.64
C PHE A 41 6.63 2.83 -6.80
N TRP A 42 5.41 3.33 -6.58
CA TRP A 42 4.19 2.54 -6.77
C TRP A 42 4.01 2.08 -8.22
N ASP A 43 4.33 2.94 -9.19
CA ASP A 43 4.29 2.62 -10.62
C ASP A 43 5.14 1.39 -10.97
N LYS A 44 6.29 1.23 -10.31
CA LYS A 44 7.18 0.08 -10.53
C LYS A 44 6.67 -1.21 -9.92
N LEU A 45 5.77 -1.12 -8.94
CA LEU A 45 5.11 -2.28 -8.34
C LEU A 45 3.91 -2.75 -9.16
N GLU A 46 3.39 -1.93 -10.07
CA GLU A 46 2.27 -2.27 -10.96
C GLU A 46 2.72 -3.21 -12.09
N ILE A 47 2.82 -4.51 -11.79
CA ILE A 47 3.41 -5.51 -12.69
C ILE A 47 2.45 -6.60 -13.15
N HIS A 48 1.30 -6.79 -12.49
CA HIS A 48 0.39 -7.89 -12.80
C HIS A 48 -0.71 -7.51 -13.79
N CYS A 49 -1.20 -6.28 -13.70
CA CYS A 49 -2.21 -5.73 -14.60
C CYS A 49 -2.14 -4.20 -14.59
N LEU A 50 -3.16 -3.53 -15.11
CA LEU A 50 -3.38 -2.10 -14.91
C LEU A 50 -4.21 -1.87 -13.64
N ALA A 51 -3.83 -0.90 -12.82
CA ALA A 51 -4.56 -0.52 -11.61
C ALA A 51 -6.00 -0.11 -11.92
N GLU A 52 -6.25 0.51 -13.08
CA GLU A 52 -7.60 0.84 -13.55
C GLU A 52 -8.52 -0.40 -13.68
N CYS A 53 -7.94 -1.58 -13.92
CA CYS A 53 -8.68 -2.84 -14.11
C CYS A 53 -8.71 -3.69 -12.82
N CYS A 54 -7.56 -3.84 -12.17
CA CYS A 54 -7.39 -4.77 -11.03
C CYS A 54 -7.20 -4.08 -9.68
N GLY A 55 -7.23 -2.75 -9.63
CA GLY A 55 -7.00 -1.98 -8.42
C GLY A 55 -5.67 -2.36 -7.76
N ILE A 56 -5.72 -2.56 -6.45
CA ILE A 56 -4.56 -2.95 -5.65
C ILE A 56 -3.96 -4.30 -6.08
N HIS A 57 -4.74 -5.18 -6.71
CA HIS A 57 -4.25 -6.47 -7.20
C HIS A 57 -3.44 -6.37 -8.50
N ALA A 58 -3.35 -5.18 -9.11
CA ALA A 58 -2.41 -4.92 -10.20
C ALA A 58 -0.95 -4.85 -9.70
N TYR A 59 -0.76 -4.59 -8.41
CA TYR A 59 0.54 -4.38 -7.78
C TYR A 59 1.09 -5.67 -7.18
N SER A 60 2.40 -5.87 -7.26
CA SER A 60 3.11 -6.85 -6.45
C SER A 60 3.70 -6.19 -5.21
N PHE A 61 3.43 -6.78 -4.05
CA PHE A 61 4.02 -6.38 -2.77
C PHE A 61 4.92 -7.46 -2.19
N TRP A 62 5.41 -8.37 -3.04
CA TRP A 62 6.36 -9.38 -2.63
C TRP A 62 7.73 -8.75 -2.35
N GLU A 63 8.49 -9.36 -1.44
CA GLU A 63 9.76 -8.81 -0.99
C GLU A 63 10.75 -8.62 -2.15
N GLU A 64 10.79 -9.56 -3.09
CA GLU A 64 11.65 -9.52 -4.27
C GLU A 64 11.27 -8.37 -5.20
N ASP A 65 9.97 -8.19 -5.47
CA ASP A 65 9.48 -7.16 -6.38
C ASP A 65 9.65 -5.76 -5.79
N ILE A 66 9.45 -5.60 -4.47
CA ILE A 66 9.78 -4.36 -3.75
C ILE A 66 11.27 -4.04 -3.92
N LYS A 67 12.16 -5.03 -3.72
CA LYS A 67 13.61 -4.84 -3.88
C LYS A 67 13.99 -4.47 -5.31
N ILE A 68 13.31 -5.02 -6.31
CA ILE A 68 13.51 -4.67 -7.73
C ILE A 68 13.02 -3.23 -8.00
N ALA A 69 11.85 -2.86 -7.49
CA ALA A 69 11.24 -1.54 -7.67
C ALA A 69 12.07 -0.41 -7.05
N LEU A 70 12.85 -0.71 -5.99
CA LEU A 70 13.79 0.25 -5.42
C LEU A 70 14.76 0.80 -6.47
N GLY A 71 15.31 -0.02 -7.37
CA GLY A 71 16.20 0.43 -8.44
C GLY A 71 17.28 1.44 -7.97
N LYS A 72 17.23 2.67 -8.49
CA LYS A 72 18.10 3.80 -8.09
C LYS A 72 17.42 4.80 -7.14
N THR A 73 16.23 4.48 -6.63
CA THR A 73 15.49 5.33 -5.69
C THR A 73 16.30 5.49 -4.41
N ASP A 74 16.31 6.71 -3.86
CA ASP A 74 16.87 6.97 -2.54
C ASP A 74 16.02 6.24 -1.48
N LYS A 75 16.56 5.14 -0.94
CA LYS A 75 15.87 4.30 0.03
C LYS A 75 15.55 5.08 1.31
N ALA A 76 16.46 5.94 1.77
CA ALA A 76 16.29 6.68 3.02
C ALA A 76 15.17 7.71 2.90
N GLU A 77 15.12 8.46 1.79
CA GLU A 77 14.03 9.41 1.55
C GLU A 77 12.71 8.67 1.31
N LEU A 78 12.70 7.57 0.56
CA LEU A 78 11.48 6.76 0.37
C LEU A 78 10.93 6.24 1.70
N VAL A 79 11.76 5.66 2.56
CA VAL A 79 11.34 5.15 3.88
C VAL A 79 10.77 6.28 4.74
N LYS A 80 11.42 7.44 4.76
CA LYS A 80 10.92 8.63 5.46
C LYS A 80 9.55 9.07 4.93
N CYS A 81 9.36 9.11 3.61
CA CYS A 81 8.08 9.43 2.99
C CYS A 81 6.98 8.44 3.40
N LEU A 82 7.28 7.14 3.36
CA LEU A 82 6.34 6.08 3.76
C LEU A 82 5.98 6.15 5.25
N ILE A 83 6.95 6.45 6.13
CA ILE A 83 6.70 6.67 7.56
C ILE A 83 5.77 7.87 7.78
N LEU A 84 6.04 8.99 7.11
CA LEU A 84 5.19 10.18 7.21
C LEU A 84 3.76 9.90 6.74
N ALA A 85 3.59 9.18 5.62
CA ALA A 85 2.28 8.74 5.15
C ALA A 85 1.58 7.84 6.18
N LYS A 86 2.30 6.87 6.75
CA LYS A 86 1.77 5.97 7.79
C LYS A 86 1.29 6.75 9.01
N GLU A 87 2.09 7.70 9.50
CA GLU A 87 1.76 8.54 10.65
C GLU A 87 0.59 9.49 10.38
N GLU A 88 0.53 10.10 9.19
CA GLU A 88 -0.57 10.96 8.79
C GLU A 88 -1.88 10.18 8.76
N VAL A 89 -1.89 9.03 8.09
CA VAL A 89 -3.04 8.12 8.06
C VAL A 89 -3.45 7.71 9.47
N ALA A 90 -2.50 7.29 10.31
CA ALA A 90 -2.78 6.86 11.68
C ALA A 90 -3.44 7.96 12.53
N ARG A 91 -3.05 9.22 12.34
CA ARG A 91 -3.57 10.38 13.09
C ARG A 91 -4.98 10.79 12.67
N ARG A 92 -5.39 10.44 11.46
CA ARG A 92 -6.69 10.75 10.88
C ARG A 92 -7.80 9.91 11.53
N GLY A 93 -8.96 10.50 11.74
CA GLY A 93 -10.09 9.86 12.43
C GLY A 93 -10.87 8.89 11.54
N GLU A 94 -10.70 9.04 10.23
CA GLU A 94 -11.26 8.22 9.18
C GLU A 94 -10.82 6.76 9.33
N THR A 95 -11.77 5.85 9.12
CA THR A 95 -11.57 4.40 9.17
C THR A 95 -11.30 3.82 7.81
N ILE A 96 -11.81 4.45 6.75
CA ILE A 96 -11.67 4.00 5.36
C ILE A 96 -10.82 5.00 4.58
N ILE A 97 -9.91 4.48 3.78
CA ILE A 97 -9.09 5.27 2.87
C ILE A 97 -9.53 5.04 1.42
N ILE A 98 -9.35 6.06 0.60
CA ILE A 98 -9.49 5.98 -0.86
C ILE A 98 -8.15 6.38 -1.50
N SER A 99 -7.75 5.62 -2.51
CA SER A 99 -6.62 5.98 -3.38
C SER A 99 -7.05 5.74 -4.82
N GLY A 100 -6.98 6.79 -5.63
CA GLY A 100 -7.07 6.70 -7.09
C GLY A 100 -5.84 6.01 -7.68
N LYS A 101 -4.64 6.23 -7.12
CA LYS A 101 -3.42 5.54 -7.55
C LYS A 101 -3.54 4.02 -7.44
N LEU A 102 -4.00 3.54 -6.29
CA LEU A 102 -4.22 2.11 -6.07
C LEU A 102 -5.58 1.63 -6.61
N ASN A 103 -6.43 2.56 -7.08
CA ASN A 103 -7.80 2.33 -7.50
C ASN A 103 -8.54 1.38 -6.54
N ASN A 104 -8.52 1.71 -5.25
CA ASN A 104 -9.07 0.85 -4.20
C ASN A 104 -9.61 1.64 -3.01
N LEU A 105 -10.70 1.12 -2.42
CA LEU A 105 -11.21 1.50 -1.11
C LEU A 105 -10.79 0.43 -0.11
N MET A 106 -10.24 0.84 1.03
CA MET A 106 -9.85 -0.13 2.06
C MET A 106 -9.90 0.43 3.46
N HIS A 107 -10.03 -0.48 4.42
CA HIS A 107 -9.87 -0.14 5.82
C HIS A 107 -8.45 0.37 6.09
N LYS A 108 -8.36 1.47 6.82
CA LYS A 108 -7.12 2.18 7.18
C LYS A 108 -6.05 1.25 7.72
N GLN A 109 -6.43 0.31 8.59
CA GLN A 109 -5.48 -0.62 9.20
C GLN A 109 -4.83 -1.57 8.18
N VAL A 110 -5.52 -1.89 7.07
CA VAL A 110 -4.93 -2.69 5.98
C VAL A 110 -3.86 -1.85 5.27
N PHE A 111 -4.16 -0.59 4.97
CA PHE A 111 -3.20 0.32 4.34
C PHE A 111 -1.97 0.58 5.23
N ILE A 112 -2.16 0.76 6.54
CA ILE A 112 -1.06 0.91 7.50
C ILE A 112 -0.17 -0.33 7.52
N GLN A 113 -0.75 -1.54 7.55
CA GLN A 113 0.00 -2.80 7.48
C GLN A 113 0.79 -2.92 6.17
N LEU A 114 0.21 -2.48 5.05
CA LEU A 114 0.90 -2.46 3.76
C LEU A 114 2.11 -1.53 3.78
N LEU A 115 1.95 -0.30 4.27
CA LEU A 115 3.07 0.64 4.40
C LEU A 115 4.16 0.09 5.32
N GLU A 116 3.79 -0.53 6.43
CA GLU A 116 4.74 -1.14 7.37
C GLU A 116 5.53 -2.29 6.74
N HIS A 117 4.84 -3.18 6.01
CA HIS A 117 5.49 -4.26 5.24
C HIS A 117 6.52 -3.71 4.26
N ILE A 118 6.14 -2.69 3.47
CA ILE A 118 7.04 -2.05 2.51
C ILE A 118 8.26 -1.43 3.23
N ILE A 119 8.03 -0.68 4.31
CA ILE A 119 9.11 -0.05 5.09
C ILE A 119 10.12 -1.10 5.60
N VAL A 120 9.63 -2.16 6.24
CA VAL A 120 10.47 -3.24 6.78
C VAL A 120 11.25 -3.93 5.67
N THR A 121 10.61 -4.18 4.53
CA THR A 121 11.24 -4.82 3.37
C THR A 121 12.38 -3.97 2.82
N ILE A 122 12.18 -2.65 2.70
CA ILE A 122 13.20 -1.72 2.20
C ILE A 122 14.39 -1.63 3.16
N GLN A 123 14.12 -1.54 4.47
CA GLN A 123 15.15 -1.47 5.50
C GLN A 123 15.97 -2.77 5.60
N SER A 124 15.32 -3.92 5.36
CA SER A 124 16.01 -5.22 5.34
C SER A 124 16.81 -5.47 4.05
N ALA A 125 16.65 -4.63 3.04
CA ALA A 125 17.40 -4.71 1.78
C ALA A 125 18.75 -3.95 1.83
N GLU A 126 19.23 -3.58 3.03
CA GLU A 126 20.52 -2.94 3.26
C GLU A 126 21.65 -3.94 3.61
N GLU A 127 21.38 -5.25 3.58
CA GLU A 127 22.38 -6.32 3.75
C GLU A 127 22.91 -6.89 2.41
#